data_AF-A0A938I0M9-F1
#
_entry.id   AF-A0A938I0M9-F1
#
_cell.length_a   1.000
_cell.length_b   1.000
_cell.length_c   1.000
_cell.angle_alpha   90.00
_cell.angle_beta   90.00
_cell.angle_gamma   90.00
#
_symmetry.space_group_name_H-M   'P 1'
#
loop_
_entity.id
_entity.type
_entity.pdbx_description
1 polymer ?
#
loop_
_entity_poly.entity_id
_entity_poly.type
_entity_poly.pdbx_seq_one_letter_code
_entity_poly.pdbx_strand_id
1 'polypeptide(L)'
;MRIAFDCEQCGTNYKVDETRAGQRAKCRHCGADMRVPVPAPQPEMSESGSPILRHAERTKPFEFAIGDGEQIEAIVEHIEQHIGEVSMVFHEIVSDLVHIDVHHVLPSEGRDFHTLITTGMSDKPMAVPEGAEEFRFAELVLCLPPDWQLTREDFADQANYWPIRLMKELARLPHEYDTWLGPGHSLPNGKDLQPYAKNTQFCCAVIVPVLAFSQEFRKLELPDGRVVNFYAVWPLLADETEFKLKQGYEALMHRLFDHNVTEVIDIHRRSAVARRRWWPFGK
;
A
#
# COMPACT_ATOMS: atom_id res chain seq x y z
N MET A 1 -9.36 23.73 22.01
CA MET A 1 -10.28 22.62 22.35
C MET A 1 -10.31 22.46 23.87
N ARG A 2 -11.31 21.81 24.50
CA ARG A 2 -11.32 21.59 25.96
C ARG A 2 -11.15 20.11 26.29
N ILE A 3 -10.29 19.79 27.24
CA ILE A 3 -10.06 18.43 27.75
C ILE A 3 -11.05 18.18 28.89
N ALA A 4 -11.90 17.16 28.73
CA ALA A 4 -12.81 16.70 29.77
C ALA A 4 -12.25 15.43 30.44
N PHE A 5 -12.25 15.38 31.76
CA PHE A 5 -11.80 14.21 32.52
C PHE A 5 -12.36 14.23 33.94
N ASP A 6 -12.40 13.06 34.58
CA ASP A 6 -12.90 12.91 35.95
C ASP A 6 -11.74 12.67 36.92
N CYS A 7 -11.91 13.14 38.17
CA CYS A 7 -11.01 12.74 39.24
C CYS A 7 -11.24 11.26 39.58
N GLU A 8 -10.21 10.44 39.44
CA GLU A 8 -10.27 8.99 39.70
C GLU A 8 -10.69 8.64 41.13
N GLN A 9 -10.49 9.53 42.12
CA GLN A 9 -10.87 9.28 43.51
C GLN A 9 -12.32 9.62 43.85
N CYS A 10 -12.89 10.66 43.25
CA CYS A 10 -14.20 11.18 43.67
C CYS A 10 -15.20 11.40 42.54
N GLY A 11 -14.82 11.10 41.29
CA GLY A 11 -15.68 11.25 40.11
C GLY A 11 -16.01 12.69 39.73
N THR A 12 -15.37 13.70 40.34
CA THR A 12 -15.63 15.10 39.97
C THR A 12 -15.13 15.35 38.55
N ASN A 13 -16.02 15.83 37.68
CA ASN A 13 -15.70 16.18 36.30
C ASN A 13 -14.99 17.54 36.18
N TYR A 14 -13.99 17.59 35.32
CA TYR A 14 -13.23 18.77 34.97
C TYR A 14 -13.27 19.01 33.47
N LYS A 15 -13.35 20.30 33.07
CA LYS A 15 -13.08 20.75 31.71
C LYS A 15 -11.98 21.81 31.77
N VAL A 16 -10.84 21.53 31.16
CA VAL A 16 -9.68 22.43 31.16
C VAL A 16 -9.23 22.75 29.73
N ASP A 17 -8.45 23.81 29.59
CA ASP A 17 -7.83 24.16 28.31
C ASP A 17 -6.74 23.14 27.93
N GLU A 18 -6.57 22.92 26.64
CA GLU A 18 -5.59 21.98 26.08
C GLU A 18 -4.15 22.31 26.44
N THR A 19 -3.82 23.59 26.67
CA THR A 19 -2.50 24.02 27.17
C THR A 19 -2.13 23.38 28.52
N ARG A 20 -3.11 22.82 29.24
CA ARG A 20 -2.90 22.11 30.50
C ARG A 20 -2.67 20.61 30.34
N ALA A 21 -2.71 20.07 29.12
CA ALA A 21 -2.44 18.66 28.84
C ALA A 21 -1.14 18.19 29.50
N GLY A 22 -1.18 17.05 30.20
CA GLY A 22 -0.03 16.45 30.87
C GLY A 22 0.42 17.13 32.16
N GLN A 23 -0.10 18.31 32.49
CA GLN A 23 0.23 19.02 33.72
C GLN A 23 -0.36 18.33 34.95
N ARG A 24 0.35 18.42 36.09
CA ARG A 24 -0.19 18.04 37.40
C ARG A 24 -1.20 19.10 37.87
N ALA A 25 -2.27 18.64 38.50
CA ALA A 25 -3.28 19.47 39.13
C ALA A 25 -3.78 18.81 40.42
N LYS A 26 -4.54 19.54 41.23
CA LYS A 26 -5.24 18.99 42.39
C LYS A 26 -6.75 19.02 42.16
N CYS A 27 -7.41 17.94 42.56
CA CYS A 27 -8.86 17.88 42.59
C CYS A 27 -9.38 18.95 43.57
N ARG A 28 -10.25 19.84 43.09
CA ARG A 28 -10.88 20.90 43.90
C ARG A 28 -11.89 20.36 44.92
N HIS A 29 -12.31 19.10 44.78
CA HIS A 29 -13.29 18.47 45.66
C HIS A 29 -12.64 17.64 46.78
N CYS A 30 -11.78 16.68 46.43
CA CYS A 30 -11.15 15.77 47.40
C CYS A 30 -9.67 16.06 47.68
N GLY A 31 -9.05 17.02 46.98
CA GLY A 31 -7.63 17.36 47.15
C GLY A 31 -6.64 16.38 46.54
N ALA A 32 -7.11 15.29 45.92
CA ALA A 32 -6.27 14.29 45.27
C ALA A 32 -5.39 14.90 44.17
N ASP A 33 -4.16 14.41 44.07
CA ASP A 33 -3.30 14.71 42.93
C ASP A 33 -3.91 14.08 41.67
N MET A 34 -4.01 14.87 40.61
CA MET A 34 -4.50 14.44 39.31
C MET A 34 -3.55 14.92 38.21
N ARG A 35 -3.56 14.26 37.07
CA ARG A 35 -2.86 14.71 35.86
C ARG A 35 -3.91 14.98 34.79
N VAL A 36 -3.83 16.13 34.15
CA VAL A 36 -4.69 16.42 33.01
C VAL A 36 -4.30 15.44 31.90
N PRO A 37 -5.24 14.64 31.36
CA PRO A 37 -4.91 13.69 30.31
C PRO A 37 -4.41 14.45 29.08
N VAL A 38 -3.42 13.88 28.41
CA VAL A 38 -3.00 14.36 27.09
C VAL A 38 -3.96 13.72 26.08
N PRO A 39 -4.75 14.50 25.33
CA PRO A 39 -5.58 13.93 24.27
C PRO A 39 -4.70 13.14 23.32
N ALA A 40 -5.13 11.93 22.95
CA ALA A 40 -4.48 11.24 21.85
C ALA A 40 -4.52 12.15 20.60
N PRO A 41 -3.44 12.22 19.81
CA PRO A 41 -3.47 12.96 18.55
C PRO A 41 -4.64 12.43 17.74
N GLN A 42 -5.51 13.32 17.26
CA GLN A 42 -6.58 12.89 16.37
C GLN A 42 -5.95 12.39 15.07
N PRO A 43 -6.41 11.23 14.54
CA PRO A 43 -5.92 10.74 13.28
C PRO A 43 -6.18 11.80 12.21
N GLU A 44 -5.18 12.07 11.39
CA GLU A 44 -5.37 12.88 10.20
C GLU A 44 -6.30 12.13 9.25
N MET A 45 -7.27 12.84 8.67
CA MET A 45 -8.27 12.25 7.79
C MET A 45 -8.22 12.97 6.44
N SER A 46 -8.42 12.21 5.36
CA SER A 46 -8.68 12.78 4.05
C SER A 46 -10.03 13.51 4.02
N GLU A 47 -10.25 14.34 3.01
CA GLU A 47 -11.55 14.99 2.77
C GLU A 47 -12.68 13.96 2.57
N SER A 48 -12.35 12.75 2.07
CA SER A 48 -13.27 11.61 1.96
C SER A 48 -13.47 10.81 3.26
N GLY A 49 -12.81 11.19 4.36
CA GLY A 49 -12.96 10.55 5.67
C GLY A 49 -12.16 9.25 5.83
N SER A 50 -11.11 9.02 5.04
CA SER A 50 -10.16 7.91 5.23
C SER A 50 -8.97 8.35 6.07
N PRO A 51 -8.42 7.51 6.96
CA PRO A 51 -7.25 7.87 7.76
C PRO A 51 -6.01 8.07 6.88
N ILE A 52 -5.19 9.08 7.23
CA ILE A 52 -3.89 9.36 6.65
C ILE A 52 -2.83 8.94 7.67
N LEU A 53 -2.06 7.91 7.33
CA LEU A 53 -0.95 7.43 8.16
C LEU A 53 0.33 8.16 7.75
N ARG A 54 0.94 8.87 8.69
CA ARG A 54 2.26 9.49 8.50
C ARG A 54 3.32 8.68 9.22
N HIS A 55 4.11 7.96 8.45
CA HIS A 55 5.27 7.26 8.97
C HIS A 55 6.43 8.25 9.14
N ALA A 56 7.02 8.27 10.33
CA ALA A 56 8.27 9.00 10.58
C ALA A 56 9.45 8.28 9.90
N GLU A 57 10.65 8.84 10.00
CA GLU A 57 11.84 8.14 9.55
C GLU A 57 11.96 6.77 10.23
N ARG A 58 12.41 5.77 9.47
CA ARG A 58 12.62 4.42 9.96
C ARG A 58 13.49 4.42 11.21
N THR A 59 13.03 3.71 12.24
CA THR A 59 13.75 3.53 13.51
C THR A 59 14.27 2.10 13.72
N LYS A 60 13.75 1.12 12.96
CA LYS A 60 14.16 -0.28 13.07
C LYS A 60 15.58 -0.47 12.53
N PRO A 61 16.47 -1.19 13.25
CA PRO A 61 17.78 -1.53 12.73
C PRO A 61 17.67 -2.48 11.52
N PHE A 62 18.78 -2.66 10.80
CA PHE A 62 18.88 -3.70 9.78
C PHE A 62 18.74 -5.09 10.44
N GLU A 63 17.88 -5.92 9.88
CA GLU A 63 17.70 -7.31 10.30
C GLU A 63 17.87 -8.20 9.08
N PHE A 64 18.89 -9.07 9.08
CA PHE A 64 19.08 -9.97 7.95
C PHE A 64 17.92 -10.95 7.86
N ALA A 65 17.30 -11.04 6.68
CA ALA A 65 16.21 -11.96 6.41
C ALA A 65 16.61 -13.01 5.37
N ILE A 66 16.17 -14.24 5.60
CA ILE A 66 16.28 -15.37 4.68
C ILE A 66 14.84 -15.75 4.34
N GLY A 67 14.54 -15.95 3.06
CA GLY A 67 13.20 -16.36 2.64
C GLY A 67 12.83 -17.75 3.15
N ASP A 68 11.53 -17.98 3.35
CA ASP A 68 10.98 -19.29 3.68
C ASP A 68 10.82 -20.12 2.41
N GLY A 69 11.67 -21.15 2.24
CA GLY A 69 11.69 -21.97 1.03
C GLY A 69 10.39 -22.72 0.75
N GLU A 70 9.72 -23.23 1.80
CA GLU A 70 8.46 -23.97 1.63
C GLU A 70 7.33 -23.02 1.21
N GLN A 71 7.31 -21.82 1.78
CA GLN A 71 6.35 -20.78 1.41
C GLN A 71 6.60 -20.24 -0.01
N ILE A 72 7.86 -20.02 -0.38
CA ILE A 72 8.22 -19.61 -1.74
C ILE A 72 7.76 -20.66 -2.76
N GLU A 73 8.01 -21.94 -2.50
CA GLU A 73 7.58 -23.05 -3.37
C GLU A 73 6.05 -23.07 -3.51
N ALA A 74 5.30 -22.98 -2.41
CA ALA A 74 3.84 -22.94 -2.44
C ALA A 74 3.28 -21.74 -3.22
N ILE A 75 3.89 -20.55 -3.10
CA ILE A 75 3.47 -19.37 -3.86
C ILE A 75 3.81 -19.53 -5.35
N VAL A 76 4.98 -20.09 -5.68
CA VAL A 76 5.36 -20.36 -7.08
C VAL A 76 4.39 -21.36 -7.70
N GLU A 77 4.09 -22.47 -7.04
CA GLU A 77 3.09 -23.44 -7.52
C GLU A 77 1.72 -22.78 -7.77
N HIS A 78 1.29 -21.91 -6.85
CA HIS A 78 0.04 -21.14 -7.00
C HIS A 78 0.07 -20.19 -8.20
N ILE A 79 1.19 -19.49 -8.43
CA ILE A 79 1.38 -18.65 -9.62
C ILE A 79 1.29 -19.50 -10.90
N GLU A 80 1.97 -20.63 -10.94
CA GLU A 80 2.04 -21.49 -12.14
C GLU A 80 0.70 -22.15 -12.46
N GLN A 81 -0.07 -22.54 -11.43
CA GLN A 81 -1.41 -23.11 -11.58
C GLN A 81 -2.41 -22.12 -12.15
N HIS A 82 -2.29 -20.83 -11.82
CA HIS A 82 -3.32 -19.83 -12.12
C HIS A 82 -2.95 -18.85 -13.24
N ILE A 83 -1.65 -18.61 -13.48
CA ILE A 83 -1.17 -17.55 -14.38
C ILE A 83 -0.29 -18.14 -15.50
N GLY A 84 0.67 -18.98 -15.12
CA GLY A 84 1.63 -19.62 -16.03
C GLY A 84 3.04 -19.75 -15.43
N GLU A 85 3.92 -20.47 -16.14
CA GLU A 85 5.29 -20.79 -15.72
C GLU A 85 6.10 -19.53 -15.34
N VAL A 86 6.80 -19.59 -14.20
CA VAL A 86 7.70 -18.52 -13.79
C VAL A 86 8.96 -18.54 -14.65
N SER A 87 9.14 -17.52 -15.48
CA SER A 87 10.27 -17.44 -16.41
C SER A 87 11.55 -16.91 -15.78
N MET A 88 11.44 -15.99 -14.82
CA MET A 88 12.58 -15.35 -14.17
C MET A 88 12.22 -14.89 -12.77
N VAL A 89 13.21 -14.84 -11.88
CA VAL A 89 13.09 -14.28 -10.52
C VAL A 89 14.11 -13.17 -10.32
N PHE A 90 13.65 -12.00 -9.89
CA PHE A 90 14.47 -10.84 -9.57
C PHE A 90 14.81 -10.78 -8.08
N HIS A 91 15.82 -11.55 -7.69
CA HIS A 91 16.22 -11.67 -6.29
C HIS A 91 16.68 -10.36 -5.66
N GLU A 92 16.51 -10.26 -4.35
CA GLU A 92 17.25 -9.30 -3.56
C GLU A 92 18.66 -9.76 -3.23
N ILE A 93 19.64 -8.88 -3.46
CA ILE A 93 21.04 -9.14 -3.13
C ILE A 93 21.25 -9.12 -1.62
N VAL A 94 20.58 -8.19 -0.93
CA VAL A 94 20.62 -8.04 0.53
C VAL A 94 19.21 -7.76 1.00
N SER A 95 18.70 -8.64 1.86
CA SER A 95 17.33 -8.56 2.38
C SER A 95 17.31 -8.08 3.82
N ASP A 96 16.47 -7.09 4.07
CA ASP A 96 16.34 -6.39 5.36
C ASP A 96 14.92 -6.56 5.90
N LEU A 97 14.73 -7.13 7.09
CA LEU A 97 13.45 -7.48 7.69
C LEU A 97 12.72 -8.66 7.01
N VAL A 98 12.65 -8.67 5.67
CA VAL A 98 12.03 -9.71 4.83
C VAL A 98 12.79 -9.90 3.50
N HIS A 99 12.73 -11.11 2.92
CA HIS A 99 13.41 -11.46 1.67
C HIS A 99 12.50 -11.28 0.46
N ILE A 100 12.53 -10.08 -0.17
CA ILE A 100 11.59 -9.76 -1.25
C ILE A 100 12.16 -10.16 -2.61
N ASP A 101 11.56 -11.19 -3.19
CA ASP A 101 11.78 -11.57 -4.58
C ASP A 101 10.61 -11.11 -5.45
N VAL A 102 10.86 -10.95 -6.76
CA VAL A 102 9.82 -10.64 -7.74
C VAL A 102 9.87 -11.68 -8.85
N HIS A 103 8.83 -12.50 -8.93
CA HIS A 103 8.61 -13.52 -9.96
C HIS A 103 8.04 -12.89 -11.21
N HIS A 104 8.52 -13.33 -12.36
CA HIS A 104 8.11 -12.84 -13.66
C HIS A 104 7.50 -13.96 -14.49
N VAL A 105 6.23 -13.80 -14.84
CA VAL A 105 5.53 -14.64 -15.80
C VAL A 105 5.40 -13.89 -17.13
N LEU A 106 5.89 -14.50 -18.21
CA LEU A 106 5.85 -13.94 -19.56
C LEU A 106 4.39 -13.82 -20.08
N PRO A 107 4.14 -12.96 -21.08
CA PRO A 107 2.90 -12.98 -21.84
C PRO A 107 2.64 -14.37 -22.43
N SER A 108 1.37 -14.73 -22.53
CA SER A 108 0.92 -15.99 -23.12
C SER A 108 -0.25 -15.75 -24.06
N GLU A 109 -0.66 -16.77 -24.81
CA GLU A 109 -1.86 -16.68 -25.65
C GLU A 109 -3.08 -16.29 -24.79
N GLY A 110 -3.80 -15.23 -25.19
CA GLY A 110 -4.92 -14.68 -24.42
C GLY A 110 -4.55 -13.77 -23.23
N ARG A 111 -3.26 -13.65 -22.88
CA ARG A 111 -2.71 -12.77 -21.85
C ARG A 111 -1.49 -12.01 -22.37
N ASP A 112 -1.74 -10.94 -23.11
CA ASP A 112 -0.71 -10.16 -23.79
C ASP A 112 -0.07 -9.10 -22.86
N PHE A 113 0.44 -9.52 -21.72
CA PHE A 113 1.15 -8.67 -20.75
C PHE A 113 2.05 -9.50 -19.83
N HIS A 114 3.13 -8.89 -19.34
CA HIS A 114 3.96 -9.49 -18.29
C HIS A 114 3.26 -9.38 -16.94
N THR A 115 3.45 -10.38 -16.09
CA THR A 115 2.95 -10.34 -14.71
C THR A 115 4.11 -10.48 -13.75
N LEU A 116 4.20 -9.53 -12.82
CA LEU A 116 5.18 -9.50 -11.74
C LEU A 116 4.47 -9.80 -10.42
N ILE A 117 4.99 -10.74 -9.63
CA ILE A 117 4.42 -11.16 -8.36
C ILE A 117 5.50 -11.17 -7.29
N THR A 118 5.26 -10.60 -6.12
CA THR A 118 6.23 -10.69 -5.02
C THR A 118 6.17 -12.06 -4.32
N THR A 119 7.30 -12.48 -3.76
CA THR A 119 7.33 -13.38 -2.60
C THR A 119 8.13 -12.72 -1.48
N GLY A 120 7.80 -13.08 -0.25
CA GLY A 120 8.54 -12.67 0.95
C GLY A 120 7.88 -11.54 1.72
N MET A 121 6.93 -10.82 1.12
CA MET A 121 6.09 -9.87 1.87
C MET A 121 5.28 -10.60 2.93
N SER A 122 4.87 -11.84 2.62
CA SER A 122 4.13 -12.74 3.49
C SER A 122 4.99 -13.60 4.43
N ASP A 123 6.33 -13.46 4.44
CA ASP A 123 7.21 -14.18 5.37
C ASP A 123 6.92 -13.82 6.84
N LYS A 124 6.46 -12.59 7.08
CA LYS A 124 6.07 -12.07 8.39
C LYS A 124 4.65 -11.49 8.31
N PRO A 125 3.88 -11.53 9.42
CA PRO A 125 2.56 -10.89 9.44
C PRO A 125 2.71 -9.37 9.41
N MET A 126 1.88 -8.70 8.60
CA MET A 126 1.67 -7.26 8.65
C MET A 126 0.92 -6.85 9.93
N ALA A 127 1.07 -5.60 10.35
CA ALA A 127 0.42 -5.04 11.52
C ALA A 127 -1.00 -4.54 11.19
N VAL A 128 -1.93 -5.48 11.02
CA VAL A 128 -3.35 -5.19 10.79
C VAL A 128 -4.07 -4.77 12.09
N PRO A 129 -5.15 -3.98 12.01
CA PRO A 129 -6.00 -3.70 13.17
C PRO A 129 -6.74 -4.97 13.66
N GLU A 130 -7.22 -4.92 14.90
CA GLU A 130 -8.07 -5.98 15.47
C GLU A 130 -9.30 -6.23 14.57
N GLY A 131 -9.57 -7.50 14.27
CA GLY A 131 -10.65 -7.93 13.38
C GLY A 131 -10.29 -8.02 11.89
N ALA A 132 -9.04 -7.68 11.53
CA ALA A 132 -8.51 -7.77 10.16
C ALA A 132 -7.45 -8.89 10.02
N GLU A 133 -7.46 -9.89 10.91
CA GLU A 133 -6.43 -10.93 11.01
C GLU A 133 -6.25 -11.78 9.75
N GLU A 134 -7.28 -11.89 8.91
CA GLU A 134 -7.23 -12.60 7.62
C GLU A 134 -6.33 -11.90 6.58
N PHE A 135 -6.03 -10.62 6.79
CA PHE A 135 -5.23 -9.79 5.88
C PHE A 135 -3.76 -9.66 6.31
N ARG A 136 -3.32 -10.44 7.31
CA ARG A 136 -1.96 -10.35 7.86
C ARG A 136 -0.87 -10.75 6.88
N PHE A 137 -1.18 -11.59 5.90
CA PHE A 137 -0.21 -12.05 4.91
C PHE A 137 -0.70 -11.68 3.53
N ALA A 138 0.19 -11.05 2.75
CA ALA A 138 -0.12 -10.64 1.40
C ALA A 138 1.11 -10.69 0.50
N GLU A 139 0.86 -10.80 -0.80
CA GLU A 139 1.82 -10.57 -1.88
C GLU A 139 1.21 -9.59 -2.87
N LEU A 140 2.08 -8.89 -3.61
CA LEU A 140 1.69 -7.88 -4.59
C LEU A 140 1.78 -8.45 -6.01
N VAL A 141 0.93 -7.93 -6.88
CA VAL A 141 0.85 -8.25 -8.30
C VAL A 141 0.89 -6.97 -9.11
N LEU A 142 1.64 -6.95 -10.21
CA LEU A 142 1.71 -5.81 -11.12
C LEU A 142 1.84 -6.28 -12.56
N CYS A 143 1.01 -5.73 -13.46
CA CYS A 143 0.97 -6.11 -14.86
C CYS A 143 1.61 -5.04 -15.75
N LEU A 144 2.53 -5.44 -16.63
CA LEU A 144 3.26 -4.57 -17.55
C LEU A 144 2.96 -4.92 -19.00
N PRO A 145 2.95 -3.95 -19.92
CA PRO A 145 2.67 -4.22 -21.33
C PRO A 145 3.76 -5.11 -21.93
N PRO A 146 3.46 -5.91 -22.97
CA PRO A 146 4.34 -6.98 -23.45
C PRO A 146 5.68 -6.48 -24.01
N ASP A 147 5.74 -5.21 -24.40
CA ASP A 147 6.93 -4.50 -24.88
C ASP A 147 7.78 -3.89 -23.76
N TRP A 148 7.43 -4.10 -22.48
CA TRP A 148 8.26 -3.64 -21.36
C TRP A 148 9.59 -4.39 -21.29
N GLN A 149 10.66 -3.64 -21.07
CA GLN A 149 12.03 -4.16 -20.98
C GLN A 149 12.34 -4.69 -19.58
N LEU A 150 12.57 -6.02 -19.46
CA LEU A 150 12.68 -6.73 -18.18
C LEU A 150 13.97 -7.57 -18.02
N THR A 151 15.01 -7.35 -18.83
CA THR A 151 16.30 -8.04 -18.61
C THR A 151 17.10 -7.39 -17.48
N ARG A 152 18.09 -8.10 -16.93
CA ARG A 152 18.98 -7.53 -15.91
C ARG A 152 19.75 -6.33 -16.43
N GLU A 153 20.12 -6.36 -17.71
CA GLU A 153 20.81 -5.27 -18.40
C GLU A 153 19.89 -4.04 -18.57
N ASP A 154 18.62 -4.26 -18.89
CA ASP A 154 17.62 -3.17 -19.06
C ASP A 154 17.40 -2.36 -17.79
N PHE A 155 17.60 -2.96 -16.62
CA PHE A 155 17.42 -2.31 -15.31
C PHE A 155 18.51 -1.31 -14.95
N ALA A 156 19.57 -1.20 -15.76
CA ALA A 156 20.47 -0.05 -15.68
C ALA A 156 19.72 1.27 -15.94
N ASP A 157 18.64 1.25 -16.73
CA ASP A 157 17.75 2.39 -16.92
C ASP A 157 16.61 2.38 -15.87
N GLN A 158 16.52 3.46 -15.10
CA GLN A 158 15.46 3.66 -14.12
C GLN A 158 14.06 3.74 -14.75
N ALA A 159 13.96 4.08 -16.04
CA ALA A 159 12.72 4.05 -16.80
C ALA A 159 12.11 2.64 -16.90
N ASN A 160 12.94 1.60 -16.84
CA ASN A 160 12.53 0.20 -16.89
C ASN A 160 12.41 -0.41 -15.49
N TYR A 161 13.27 0.00 -14.56
CA TYR A 161 13.40 -0.60 -13.22
C TYR A 161 12.36 -0.12 -12.21
N TRP A 162 11.77 1.07 -12.39
CA TRP A 162 10.87 1.64 -11.38
C TRP A 162 9.69 0.75 -10.94
N PRO A 163 9.07 -0.12 -11.78
CA PRO A 163 8.00 -1.01 -11.32
C PRO A 163 8.52 -2.06 -10.34
N ILE A 164 9.71 -2.63 -10.59
CA ILE A 164 10.36 -3.60 -9.69
C ILE A 164 10.70 -2.93 -8.37
N ARG A 165 11.27 -1.72 -8.42
CA ARG A 165 11.56 -0.93 -7.23
C ARG A 165 10.30 -0.63 -6.42
N LEU A 166 9.23 -0.18 -7.08
CA LEU A 166 7.94 0.08 -6.45
C LEU A 166 7.41 -1.16 -5.72
N MET A 167 7.43 -2.32 -6.38
CA MET A 167 6.99 -3.59 -5.78
C MET A 167 7.77 -3.93 -4.52
N LYS A 168 9.11 -3.83 -4.56
CA LYS A 168 9.98 -4.11 -3.41
C LYS A 168 9.78 -3.12 -2.26
N GLU A 169 9.65 -1.83 -2.57
CA GLU A 169 9.38 -0.78 -1.58
C GLU A 169 8.02 -1.02 -0.89
N LEU A 170 6.96 -1.30 -1.65
CA LEU A 170 5.63 -1.58 -1.08
C LEU A 170 5.60 -2.87 -0.26
N ALA A 171 6.25 -3.93 -0.72
CA ALA A 171 6.31 -5.22 -0.02
C ALA A 171 7.04 -5.13 1.33
N ARG A 172 8.06 -4.27 1.44
CA ARG A 172 8.82 -4.06 2.68
C ARG A 172 8.13 -3.12 3.66
N LEU A 173 7.36 -2.17 3.15
CA LEU A 173 6.76 -1.07 3.92
C LEU A 173 5.99 -1.51 5.18
N PRO A 174 5.13 -2.56 5.15
CA PRO A 174 4.45 -3.05 6.35
C PRO A 174 5.41 -3.39 7.50
N HIS A 175 6.55 -3.99 7.16
CA HIS A 175 7.54 -4.47 8.11
C HIS A 175 8.44 -3.35 8.61
N GLU A 176 8.71 -2.36 7.77
CA GLU A 176 9.53 -1.19 8.12
C GLU A 176 8.81 -0.26 9.11
N TYR A 177 7.49 -0.10 8.95
CA TYR A 177 6.72 0.93 9.66
C TYR A 177 5.62 0.39 10.59
N ASP A 178 5.60 -0.92 10.85
CA ASP A 178 4.58 -1.58 11.67
C ASP A 178 3.17 -1.21 11.20
N THR A 179 2.94 -1.42 9.90
CA THR A 179 1.67 -1.10 9.22
C THR A 179 1.22 -2.28 8.35
N TRP A 180 0.22 -2.07 7.51
CA TRP A 180 -0.30 -3.09 6.61
C TRP A 180 -0.78 -2.48 5.29
N LEU A 181 -0.85 -3.33 4.26
CA LEU A 181 -1.39 -2.99 2.94
C LEU A 181 -2.64 -3.83 2.66
N GLY A 182 -3.66 -3.18 2.11
CA GLY A 182 -4.89 -3.82 1.67
C GLY A 182 -5.64 -2.95 0.67
N PRO A 183 -6.69 -3.49 0.03
CA PRO A 183 -7.47 -2.77 -0.97
C PRO A 183 -7.93 -1.39 -0.50
N GLY A 184 -7.75 -0.39 -1.36
CA GLY A 184 -8.08 1.00 -1.08
C GLY A 184 -6.96 1.82 -0.41
N HIS A 185 -5.90 1.18 0.10
CA HIS A 185 -4.72 1.90 0.56
C HIS A 185 -4.01 2.55 -0.63
N SER A 186 -3.46 3.75 -0.43
CA SER A 186 -2.70 4.47 -1.45
C SER A 186 -1.44 5.09 -0.87
N LEU A 187 -0.32 4.95 -1.58
CA LEU A 187 1.01 5.30 -1.11
C LEU A 187 1.69 6.23 -2.12
N PRO A 188 1.91 7.51 -1.79
CA PRO A 188 2.58 8.44 -2.68
C PRO A 188 4.08 8.13 -2.74
N ASN A 189 4.69 8.40 -3.89
CA ASN A 189 6.14 8.37 -4.06
C ASN A 189 6.76 9.63 -3.44
N GLY A 190 7.18 9.49 -2.19
CA GLY A 190 7.66 10.61 -1.39
C GLY A 190 6.55 11.60 -1.00
N LYS A 191 6.93 12.63 -0.25
CA LYS A 191 5.99 13.63 0.30
C LYS A 191 5.36 14.52 -0.79
N ASP A 192 6.05 14.71 -1.91
CA ASP A 192 5.69 15.68 -2.95
C ASP A 192 5.09 15.04 -4.21
N LEU A 193 4.63 13.79 -4.15
CA LEU A 193 4.08 13.06 -5.31
C LEU A 193 5.05 13.08 -6.50
N GLN A 194 6.30 12.70 -6.27
CA GLN A 194 7.31 12.72 -7.33
C GLN A 194 7.06 11.57 -8.32
N PRO A 195 7.26 11.77 -9.64
CA PRO A 195 7.16 10.68 -10.59
C PRO A 195 8.14 9.53 -10.27
N TYR A 196 7.73 8.28 -10.50
CA TYR A 196 8.57 7.11 -10.23
C TYR A 196 9.84 7.04 -11.10
N ALA A 197 9.78 7.57 -12.32
CA ALA A 197 10.89 7.67 -13.25
C ALA A 197 10.64 8.81 -14.27
N LYS A 198 11.65 9.12 -15.10
CA LYS A 198 11.58 10.22 -16.08
C LYS A 198 10.58 9.98 -17.23
N ASN A 199 10.26 8.72 -17.53
CA ASN A 199 9.37 8.32 -18.62
C ASN A 199 7.89 8.25 -18.23
N THR A 200 7.55 8.45 -16.95
CA THR A 200 6.17 8.35 -16.45
C THR A 200 5.81 9.54 -15.58
N GLN A 201 4.51 9.82 -15.47
CA GLN A 201 3.97 10.80 -14.52
C GLN A 201 3.30 10.13 -13.30
N PHE A 202 3.28 8.79 -13.24
CA PHE A 202 2.77 8.09 -12.08
C PHE A 202 3.61 8.41 -10.85
N CYS A 203 2.92 8.73 -9.76
CA CYS A 203 3.55 9.25 -8.55
C CYS A 203 2.91 8.73 -7.25
N CYS A 204 1.95 7.82 -7.36
CA CYS A 204 1.33 7.14 -6.24
C CYS A 204 0.92 5.75 -6.69
N ALA A 205 0.86 4.80 -5.76
CA ALA A 205 0.29 3.48 -5.98
C ALA A 205 -1.00 3.34 -5.17
N VAL A 206 -2.04 2.75 -5.73
CA VAL A 206 -3.21 2.28 -5.00
C VAL A 206 -3.26 0.76 -5.03
N ILE A 207 -3.54 0.16 -3.88
CA ILE A 207 -3.72 -1.28 -3.73
C ILE A 207 -5.17 -1.61 -4.08
N VAL A 208 -5.36 -2.59 -4.97
CA VAL A 208 -6.69 -3.03 -5.43
C VAL A 208 -6.78 -4.56 -5.43
N PRO A 209 -7.98 -5.14 -5.40
CA PRO A 209 -8.13 -6.58 -5.64
C PRO A 209 -7.62 -6.92 -7.04
N VAL A 210 -6.94 -8.05 -7.21
CA VAL A 210 -6.47 -8.52 -8.52
C VAL A 210 -7.66 -8.78 -9.45
N LEU A 211 -7.74 -8.07 -10.57
CA LEU A 211 -8.84 -8.16 -11.53
C LEU A 211 -8.49 -8.97 -12.79
N ALA A 212 -7.19 -9.08 -13.11
CA ALA A 212 -6.71 -9.77 -14.29
C ALA A 212 -6.88 -11.31 -14.24
N PHE A 213 -7.05 -11.87 -13.03
CA PHE A 213 -7.05 -13.32 -12.79
C PHE A 213 -8.30 -13.79 -12.05
N SER A 214 -8.46 -15.11 -11.95
CA SER A 214 -9.59 -15.73 -11.25
C SER A 214 -9.66 -15.32 -9.78
N GLN A 215 -10.84 -15.44 -9.16
CA GLN A 215 -10.97 -15.18 -7.73
C GLN A 215 -10.18 -16.18 -6.89
N GLU A 216 -9.99 -17.41 -7.39
CA GLU A 216 -9.21 -18.47 -6.74
C GLU A 216 -7.74 -18.07 -6.60
N PHE A 217 -7.17 -17.38 -7.59
CA PHE A 217 -5.80 -16.87 -7.49
C PHE A 217 -5.61 -15.87 -6.34
N ARG A 218 -6.67 -15.16 -5.90
CA ARG A 218 -6.53 -14.07 -4.94
C ARG A 218 -6.15 -14.51 -3.52
N LYS A 219 -6.28 -15.80 -3.20
CA LYS A 219 -5.96 -16.36 -1.89
C LYS A 219 -5.25 -17.70 -2.05
N LEU A 220 -4.16 -17.88 -1.31
CA LEU A 220 -3.49 -19.16 -1.12
C LEU A 220 -3.56 -19.55 0.36
N GLU A 221 -4.03 -20.75 0.65
CA GLU A 221 -3.97 -21.34 1.99
C GLU A 221 -2.72 -22.22 2.10
N LEU A 222 -1.83 -21.87 3.03
CA LEU A 222 -0.61 -22.63 3.31
C LEU A 222 -0.91 -23.84 4.20
N PRO A 223 -0.05 -24.88 4.20
CA PRO A 223 -0.25 -26.09 5.00
C PRO A 223 -0.39 -25.85 6.51
N ASP A 224 0.17 -24.75 7.02
CA ASP A 224 0.09 -24.35 8.43
C ASP A 224 -1.17 -23.52 8.78
N GLY A 225 -2.07 -23.33 7.81
CA GLY A 225 -3.33 -22.59 7.96
C GLY A 225 -3.22 -21.07 7.76
N ARG A 226 -2.03 -20.54 7.42
CA ARG A 226 -1.91 -19.14 7.00
C ARG A 226 -2.62 -18.93 5.66
N VAL A 227 -3.23 -17.76 5.49
CA VAL A 227 -3.84 -17.34 4.22
C VAL A 227 -3.05 -16.16 3.66
N VAL A 228 -2.45 -16.35 2.48
CA VAL A 228 -1.74 -15.31 1.73
C VAL A 228 -2.71 -14.68 0.73
N ASN A 229 -2.89 -13.36 0.82
CA ASN A 229 -3.76 -12.60 -0.08
C ASN A 229 -2.95 -11.96 -1.22
N PHE A 230 -3.45 -11.99 -2.46
CA PHE A 230 -2.79 -11.33 -3.59
C PHE A 230 -3.50 -10.02 -3.93
N TYR A 231 -2.76 -8.92 -3.96
CA TYR A 231 -3.28 -7.59 -4.30
C TYR A 231 -2.57 -6.99 -5.50
N ALA A 232 -3.33 -6.36 -6.39
CA ALA A 232 -2.76 -5.64 -7.51
C ALA A 232 -2.32 -4.23 -7.10
N VAL A 233 -1.22 -3.77 -7.70
CA VAL A 233 -0.66 -2.43 -7.53
C VAL A 233 -0.99 -1.61 -8.77
N TRP A 234 -1.83 -0.58 -8.61
CA TRP A 234 -2.21 0.32 -9.70
C TRP A 234 -1.54 1.69 -9.52
N PRO A 235 -0.66 2.12 -10.45
CA PRO A 235 -0.10 3.46 -10.41
C PRO A 235 -1.12 4.54 -10.76
N LEU A 236 -1.13 5.61 -9.96
CA LEU A 236 -1.99 6.78 -10.09
C LEU A 236 -1.20 8.01 -10.49
N LEU A 237 -1.86 8.86 -11.28
CA LEU A 237 -1.42 10.23 -11.54
C LEU A 237 -1.76 11.14 -10.34
N ALA A 238 -1.14 12.32 -10.29
CA ALA A 238 -1.30 13.24 -9.17
C ALA A 238 -2.77 13.67 -8.97
N ASP A 239 -3.48 13.98 -10.05
CA ASP A 239 -4.88 14.40 -10.00
C ASP A 239 -5.83 13.25 -9.61
N GLU A 240 -5.53 12.02 -10.01
CA GLU A 240 -6.24 10.80 -9.57
C GLU A 240 -6.03 10.55 -8.08
N THR A 241 -4.81 10.77 -7.58
CA THR A 241 -4.47 10.66 -6.16
C THR A 241 -5.23 11.69 -5.33
N GLU A 242 -5.23 12.95 -5.76
CA GLU A 242 -6.03 14.00 -5.13
C GLU A 242 -7.53 13.69 -5.18
N PHE A 243 -8.02 13.18 -6.32
CA PHE A 243 -9.42 12.81 -6.46
C PHE A 243 -9.81 11.72 -5.45
N LYS A 244 -8.98 10.69 -5.25
CA LYS A 244 -9.20 9.66 -4.22
C LYS A 244 -9.25 10.25 -2.81
N LEU A 245 -8.33 11.16 -2.48
CA LEU A 245 -8.32 11.81 -1.17
C LEU A 245 -9.58 12.65 -0.93
N LYS A 246 -10.18 13.21 -1.99
CA LYS A 246 -11.38 14.05 -1.93
C LYS A 246 -12.69 13.27 -1.98
N GLN A 247 -12.76 12.24 -2.82
CA GLN A 247 -14.00 11.57 -3.20
C GLN A 247 -14.05 10.10 -2.74
N GLY A 248 -12.94 9.55 -2.28
CA GLY A 248 -12.83 8.18 -1.77
C GLY A 248 -12.38 7.17 -2.82
N TYR A 249 -12.07 5.96 -2.33
CA TYR A 249 -11.58 4.85 -3.14
C TYR A 249 -12.60 4.38 -4.19
N GLU A 250 -13.84 4.14 -3.80
CA GLU A 250 -14.90 3.68 -4.71
C GLU A 250 -15.14 4.65 -5.87
N ALA A 251 -15.17 5.95 -5.59
CA ALA A 251 -15.33 6.97 -6.61
C ALA A 251 -14.16 6.99 -7.59
N LEU A 252 -12.92 6.79 -7.10
CA LEU A 252 -11.75 6.65 -7.97
C LEU A 252 -11.89 5.41 -8.87
N MET A 253 -12.23 4.25 -8.31
CA MET A 253 -12.35 3.01 -9.07
C MET A 253 -13.39 3.14 -10.18
N HIS A 254 -14.56 3.74 -9.90
CA HIS A 254 -15.56 4.04 -10.92
C HIS A 254 -14.98 4.89 -12.06
N ARG A 255 -14.22 5.96 -11.75
CA ARG A 255 -13.61 6.82 -12.77
C ARG A 255 -12.60 6.06 -13.63
N LEU A 256 -11.75 5.25 -13.00
CA LEU A 256 -10.75 4.44 -13.69
C LEU A 256 -11.41 3.46 -14.66
N PHE A 257 -12.45 2.74 -14.20
CA PHE A 257 -13.20 1.81 -15.05
C PHE A 257 -13.97 2.51 -16.18
N ASP A 258 -14.62 3.65 -15.91
CA ASP A 258 -15.31 4.46 -16.95
C ASP A 258 -14.36 4.91 -18.08
N HIS A 259 -13.06 4.99 -17.79
CA HIS A 259 -12.01 5.35 -18.75
C HIS A 259 -11.22 4.14 -19.28
N ASN A 260 -11.70 2.93 -19.03
CA ASN A 260 -11.04 1.67 -19.43
C ASN A 260 -9.61 1.54 -18.92
N VAL A 261 -9.30 2.11 -17.75
CA VAL A 261 -8.04 1.81 -17.08
C VAL A 261 -8.11 0.37 -16.58
N THR A 262 -7.10 -0.41 -16.96
CA THR A 262 -6.97 -1.82 -16.58
C THR A 262 -5.78 -2.00 -15.64
N GLU A 263 -5.53 -3.24 -15.24
CA GLU A 263 -4.39 -3.62 -14.41
C GLU A 263 -3.05 -3.53 -15.15
N VAL A 264 -3.07 -3.53 -16.49
CA VAL A 264 -1.87 -3.36 -17.31
C VAL A 264 -1.46 -1.89 -17.32
N ILE A 265 -0.23 -1.61 -16.88
CA ILE A 265 0.30 -0.25 -16.82
C ILE A 265 0.46 0.34 -18.23
N ASP A 266 -0.21 1.46 -18.47
CA ASP A 266 0.02 2.31 -19.64
C ASP A 266 0.59 3.66 -19.18
N ILE A 267 1.90 3.86 -19.36
CA ILE A 267 2.59 5.10 -18.98
C ILE A 267 2.20 6.31 -19.85
N HIS A 268 1.50 6.08 -20.96
CA HIS A 268 1.03 7.12 -21.88
C HIS A 268 -0.46 7.45 -21.69
N ARG A 269 -1.16 6.74 -20.79
CA ARG A 269 -2.58 6.99 -20.53
C ARG A 269 -2.81 8.40 -19.99
N ARG A 270 -3.97 8.96 -20.34
CA ARG A 270 -4.47 10.19 -19.71
C ARG A 270 -5.10 9.86 -18.36
N SER A 271 -5.14 10.85 -17.49
CA SER A 271 -5.89 10.76 -16.24
C SER A 271 -7.38 10.51 -16.48
N ALA A 272 -7.94 9.61 -15.67
CA ALA A 272 -9.36 9.27 -15.64
C ALA A 272 -10.23 10.34 -14.96
N VAL A 273 -9.62 11.36 -14.37
CA VAL A 273 -10.31 12.46 -13.68
C VAL A 273 -10.02 13.83 -14.31
N ALA A 274 -9.20 13.86 -15.37
CA ALA A 274 -8.92 15.07 -16.12
C ALA A 274 -10.22 15.70 -16.61
N ARG A 275 -10.41 16.99 -16.31
CA ARG A 275 -11.55 17.74 -16.84
C ARG A 275 -11.48 17.74 -18.36
N ARG A 276 -12.58 17.36 -19.03
CA ARG A 276 -12.73 17.59 -20.47
C ARG A 276 -12.42 19.06 -20.74
N ARG A 277 -11.38 19.33 -21.53
CA ARG A 277 -11.14 20.68 -22.07
C ARG A 277 -12.39 21.06 -22.88
N TRP A 278 -13.25 21.88 -22.28
CA TRP A 278 -14.33 22.52 -23.00
C TRP A 278 -13.68 23.56 -23.91
N TRP A 279 -13.65 23.31 -25.21
CA TRP A 279 -13.24 24.31 -26.19
C TRP A 279 -14.49 25.09 -26.58
N PRO A 280 -14.69 26.34 -26.12
CA PRO A 280 -15.73 27.15 -26.70
C PRO A 280 -15.23 27.59 -28.09
N PHE A 281 -16.08 27.44 -29.10
CA PHE A 281 -15.90 27.93 -30.49
C PHE A 281 -15.07 27.05 -31.44
N GLY A 282 -15.75 26.15 -32.13
CA GLY A 282 -15.53 25.95 -33.56
C GLY A 282 -16.51 26.85 -34.32
N LYS A 283 -16.00 27.88 -34.97
CA LYS A 283 -16.59 28.53 -36.14
C LYS A 283 -15.55 28.48 -37.25
#